data_AF-A0A1W9VI60-F1
#
_entry.id   AF-A0A1W9VI60-F1
#
_cell.length_a   1.000
_cell.length_b   1.000
_cell.length_c   1.000
_cell.angle_alpha   90.00
_cell.angle_beta   90.00
_cell.angle_gamma   90.00
#
_symmetry.space_group_name_H-M   'P 1'
#
loop_
_entity.id
_entity.type
_entity.pdbx_description
1 polymer ?
#
loop_
_entity_poly.entity_id
_entity_poly.type
_entity_poly.pdbx_seq_one_letter_code
_entity_poly.pdbx_strand_id
1 'polypeptide(L)'
;MSTDIEFYRNQFYQEARDLLENVSENILKVEVDQDDESILNVIFRDIHTIKGSAGGFDLDLISEFSHNLEGLLDALRAKDISINGVFLIWTEILWQSLVHYMKHNLQTINLKKSN
;
A
#
# COMPACT_ATOMS: atom_id res chain seq x y z
N MET A 1 17.21 20.29 9.24
CA MET A 1 15.87 20.54 8.66
C MET A 1 15.62 19.76 7.37
N SER A 2 16.42 19.86 6.31
CA SER A 2 16.20 19.05 5.09
C SER A 2 16.52 17.56 5.28
N THR A 3 17.53 17.23 6.09
CA THR A 3 17.97 15.85 6.33
C THR A 3 17.00 15.05 7.19
N ASP A 4 16.29 15.71 8.10
CA ASP A 4 15.38 15.07 9.06
C ASP A 4 14.12 14.56 8.33
N ILE A 5 13.56 15.36 7.43
CA ILE A 5 12.40 14.97 6.61
C ILE A 5 12.74 13.78 5.70
N GLU A 6 13.94 13.77 5.10
CA GLU A 6 14.39 12.67 4.25
C GLU A 6 14.60 11.37 5.06
N PHE A 7 15.09 11.47 6.30
CA PHE A 7 15.19 10.34 7.22
C PHE A 7 13.82 9.74 7.53
N TYR A 8 12.85 10.56 7.95
CA TYR A 8 11.49 10.08 8.27
C TYR A 8 10.78 9.49 7.05
N ARG A 9 10.99 10.06 5.86
CA ARG A 9 10.47 9.50 4.61
C ARG A 9 11.07 8.13 4.29
N ASN A 10 12.36 7.92 4.54
CA ASN A 10 12.99 6.61 4.38
C ASN A 10 12.45 5.58 5.38
N GLN A 11 12.18 5.99 6.62
CA GLN A 11 11.53 5.12 7.61
C GLN A 11 10.12 4.73 7.15
N PHE A 12 9.33 5.69 6.65
CA PHE A 12 8.03 5.40 6.06
C PHE A 12 8.12 4.37 4.93
N TYR A 13 9.11 4.46 4.03
CA TYR A 13 9.24 3.48 2.96
C TYR A 13 9.59 2.07 3.45
N GLN A 14 10.31 1.95 4.56
CA GLN A 14 10.60 0.65 5.18
C GLN A 14 9.33 0.09 5.82
N GLU A 15 8.64 0.89 6.64
CA GLU A 15 7.37 0.49 7.27
C GLU A 15 6.32 0.10 6.22
N ALA A 16 6.17 0.91 5.18
CA ALA A 16 5.25 0.60 4.09
C ALA A 16 5.63 -0.74 3.44
N ARG A 17 6.91 -1.03 3.20
CA ARG A 17 7.31 -2.33 2.64
C ARG A 17 6.90 -3.49 3.55
N ASP A 18 7.17 -3.40 4.83
CA ASP A 18 6.89 -4.49 5.79
C ASP A 18 5.38 -4.75 5.89
N LEU A 19 4.58 -3.68 5.93
CA LEU A 19 3.12 -3.78 5.91
C LEU A 19 2.61 -4.44 4.63
N LEU A 20 3.28 -4.20 3.50
CA LEU A 20 2.88 -4.79 2.23
C LEU A 20 3.25 -6.24 2.09
N GLU A 21 4.39 -6.67 2.63
CA GLU A 21 4.71 -8.09 2.72
C GLU A 21 3.63 -8.82 3.53
N ASN A 22 3.16 -8.23 4.65
CA ASN A 22 2.06 -8.79 5.42
C ASN A 22 0.73 -8.80 4.63
N VAL A 23 0.43 -7.75 3.86
CA VAL A 23 -0.74 -7.72 2.97
C VAL A 23 -0.66 -8.85 1.94
N SER A 24 0.47 -9.03 1.26
CA SER A 24 0.65 -10.09 0.26
C SER A 24 0.44 -11.47 0.87
N GLU A 25 1.00 -11.74 2.05
CA GLU A 25 0.82 -13.02 2.75
C GLU A 25 -0.65 -13.28 3.13
N ASN A 26 -1.36 -12.25 3.55
CA ASN A 26 -2.77 -12.38 3.93
C ASN A 26 -3.68 -12.50 2.71
N ILE A 27 -3.37 -11.87 1.59
CA ILE A 27 -4.10 -12.05 0.32
C ILE A 27 -4.06 -13.52 -0.11
N LEU A 28 -2.90 -14.18 -0.02
CA LEU A 28 -2.79 -15.61 -0.34
C LEU A 28 -3.68 -16.48 0.55
N LYS A 29 -3.87 -16.10 1.82
CA LYS A 29 -4.78 -16.82 2.73
C LYS A 29 -6.24 -16.58 2.36
N VAL A 30 -6.59 -15.36 1.96
CA VAL A 30 -7.94 -15.03 1.43
C VAL A 30 -8.26 -15.85 0.18
N GLU A 31 -7.28 -16.11 -0.70
CA GLU A 31 -7.50 -16.98 -1.87
C GLU A 31 -7.89 -18.41 -1.50
N VAL A 32 -7.39 -18.90 -0.36
CA VAL A 32 -7.67 -20.24 0.16
C VAL A 32 -8.98 -20.27 0.96
N ASP A 33 -9.25 -19.23 1.75
CA ASP A 33 -10.44 -19.07 2.57
C ASP A 33 -11.03 -17.66 2.44
N GLN A 34 -12.00 -17.53 1.53
CA GLN A 34 -12.62 -16.25 1.16
C GLN A 34 -13.67 -15.78 2.17
N ASP A 35 -14.10 -16.66 3.08
CA ASP A 35 -15.13 -16.35 4.07
C ASP A 35 -14.54 -15.85 5.41
N ASP A 36 -13.22 -15.94 5.57
CA ASP A 36 -12.53 -15.44 6.76
C ASP A 36 -12.35 -13.92 6.73
N GLU A 37 -13.39 -13.23 7.19
CA GLU A 37 -13.41 -11.77 7.36
C GLU A 37 -12.28 -11.25 8.27
N SER A 38 -11.70 -12.09 9.15
CA SER A 38 -10.61 -11.66 10.01
C SER A 38 -9.35 -11.31 9.22
N ILE A 39 -9.11 -11.99 8.10
CA ILE A 39 -7.95 -11.77 7.22
C ILE A 39 -8.14 -10.47 6.44
N LEU A 40 -9.34 -10.22 5.91
CA LEU A 40 -9.69 -8.96 5.25
C LEU A 40 -9.55 -7.77 6.20
N ASN A 41 -9.91 -7.94 7.47
CA ASN A 41 -9.73 -6.90 8.49
C ASN A 41 -8.25 -6.61 8.79
N VAL A 42 -7.36 -7.61 8.71
CA VAL A 42 -5.91 -7.40 8.83
C VAL A 42 -5.40 -6.58 7.66
N ILE A 43 -5.71 -7.00 6.43
CA ILE A 43 -5.31 -6.30 5.19
C ILE A 43 -5.79 -4.84 5.21
N PHE A 44 -7.04 -4.62 5.60
CA PHE A 44 -7.61 -3.27 5.70
C PHE A 44 -6.82 -2.37 6.67
N ARG A 45 -6.44 -2.88 7.85
CA ARG A 45 -5.68 -2.10 8.83
C ARG A 45 -4.28 -1.74 8.35
N ASP A 46 -3.62 -2.66 7.65
CA ASP A 46 -2.28 -2.42 7.11
C ASP A 46 -2.33 -1.31 6.04
N ILE A 47 -3.30 -1.39 5.11
CA ILE A 47 -3.52 -0.35 4.10
C ILE A 47 -3.92 0.99 4.74
N HIS A 48 -4.77 0.98 5.77
CA HIS A 48 -5.17 2.18 6.51
C HIS A 48 -3.97 2.87 7.15
N THR A 49 -3.05 2.09 7.72
CA THR A 49 -1.82 2.58 8.33
C THR A 49 -0.93 3.25 7.29
N ILE A 50 -0.73 2.60 6.12
CA ILE A 50 0.03 3.18 5.02
C ILE A 50 -0.58 4.51 4.55
N LYS A 51 -1.90 4.58 4.37
CA LYS A 51 -2.61 5.81 3.98
C LYS A 51 -2.36 6.95 4.97
N GLY A 52 -2.50 6.66 6.27
CA GLY A 52 -2.31 7.62 7.35
C GLY A 52 -0.88 8.16 7.39
N SER A 53 0.10 7.26 7.32
CA SER A 53 1.51 7.64 7.29
C SER A 53 1.87 8.42 6.01
N ALA A 54 1.32 8.05 4.85
CA ALA A 54 1.55 8.76 3.59
C ALA A 54 1.02 10.20 3.60
N GLY A 55 -0.17 10.43 4.16
CA GLY A 55 -0.76 11.76 4.29
C GLY A 55 0.05 12.70 5.20
N GLY A 56 0.79 12.14 6.17
CA GLY A 56 1.69 12.90 7.05
C GLY A 56 2.98 13.39 6.38
N PHE A 57 3.33 12.87 5.20
CA PHE A 57 4.59 13.18 4.49
C PHE A 57 4.39 13.80 3.10
N ASP A 58 3.18 14.32 2.81
CA ASP A 58 2.77 14.88 1.51
C ASP A 58 3.02 13.89 0.34
N LEU A 59 2.78 12.60 0.59
CA LEU A 59 2.89 11.54 -0.42
C LEU A 59 1.51 11.28 -1.05
N ASP A 60 0.97 12.31 -1.70
CA ASP A 60 -0.42 12.35 -2.19
C ASP A 60 -0.81 11.14 -3.04
N LEU A 61 0.08 10.69 -3.93
CA LEU A 61 -0.16 9.52 -4.79
C LEU A 61 -0.36 8.23 -3.98
N ILE A 62 0.38 8.07 -2.89
CA ILE A 62 0.24 6.89 -2.02
C ILE A 62 -1.07 6.99 -1.24
N SER A 63 -1.34 8.18 -0.69
CA SER A 63 -2.55 8.42 0.09
C SER A 63 -3.81 8.17 -0.73
N GLU A 64 -3.87 8.69 -1.97
CA GLU A 64 -4.98 8.50 -2.89
C GLU A 64 -5.15 7.03 -3.30
N PHE A 65 -4.05 6.34 -3.61
CA PHE A 65 -4.12 4.94 -3.96
C PHE A 65 -4.59 4.07 -2.79
N SER A 66 -4.02 4.25 -1.59
CA SER A 66 -4.42 3.50 -0.40
C SER A 66 -5.88 3.77 -0.03
N HIS A 67 -6.38 4.99 -0.25
CA HIS A 67 -7.80 5.31 -0.07
C HIS A 67 -8.70 4.53 -1.05
N ASN A 68 -8.33 4.43 -2.32
CA ASN A 68 -9.08 3.62 -3.29
C ASN A 68 -9.10 2.13 -2.91
N LEU A 69 -7.99 1.60 -2.39
CA LEU A 69 -7.92 0.24 -1.89
C LEU A 69 -8.80 -0.01 -0.66
N GLU A 70 -8.86 0.93 0.29
CA GLU A 70 -9.79 0.83 1.42
C GLU A 70 -11.24 0.71 0.95
N GLY A 71 -11.65 1.52 -0.02
CA GLY A 71 -13.01 1.47 -0.57
C GLY A 71 -13.36 0.11 -1.18
N LEU A 72 -12.39 -0.53 -1.83
CA LEU A 72 -12.55 -1.89 -2.33
C LEU A 72 -12.68 -2.91 -1.19
N LEU A 73 -11.76 -2.85 -0.22
CA LEU A 73 -11.74 -3.77 0.91
C LEU A 73 -13.00 -3.64 1.78
N ASP A 74 -13.55 -2.44 1.93
CA ASP A 74 -14.83 -2.21 2.59
C ASP A 74 -15.99 -2.86 1.82
N ALA A 75 -16.04 -2.73 0.49
CA ALA A 75 -17.06 -3.39 -0.32
C ALA A 75 -16.95 -4.93 -0.26
N LEU A 76 -15.72 -5.46 -0.18
CA LEU A 76 -15.46 -6.88 0.05
C LEU A 76 -15.96 -7.35 1.42
N ARG A 77 -15.66 -6.58 2.49
CA ARG A 77 -16.08 -6.89 3.86
C ARG A 77 -17.60 -6.80 4.02
N ALA A 78 -18.25 -5.87 3.33
CA ALA A 78 -19.71 -5.75 3.28
C ALA A 78 -20.39 -6.89 2.50
N LYS A 79 -19.61 -7.73 1.80
CA LYS A 79 -20.10 -8.76 0.87
C LYS A 79 -20.93 -8.19 -0.28
N ASP A 80 -20.75 -6.90 -0.58
CA ASP A 80 -21.36 -6.24 -1.73
C ASP A 80 -20.74 -6.73 -3.05
N ILE A 81 -19.51 -7.23 -2.99
CA ILE A 81 -18.78 -7.84 -4.10
C ILE A 81 -18.13 -9.16 -3.67
N SER A 82 -18.17 -10.18 -4.53
CA SER A 82 -17.49 -11.47 -4.30
C SER A 82 -16.03 -11.40 -4.74
N ILE A 83 -15.11 -11.97 -3.96
CA ILE A 83 -13.73 -12.17 -4.41
C ILE A 83 -13.70 -13.10 -5.62
N ASN A 84 -13.13 -12.60 -6.71
CA ASN A 84 -12.67 -13.43 -7.80
C ASN A 84 -11.15 -13.26 -7.83
N GLY A 85 -10.37 -14.33 -7.62
CA GLY A 85 -8.94 -14.26 -7.26
C GLY A 85 -8.07 -13.38 -8.17
N VAL A 86 -8.45 -13.22 -9.44
CA VAL A 86 -7.81 -12.29 -10.39
C VAL A 86 -7.82 -10.84 -9.89
N PHE A 87 -8.88 -10.37 -9.22
CA PHE A 87 -9.02 -8.98 -8.77
C PHE A 87 -8.03 -8.61 -7.65
N LEU A 88 -7.79 -9.51 -6.71
CA LEU A 88 -6.80 -9.32 -5.63
C LEU A 88 -5.36 -9.29 -6.17
N ILE A 89 -5.08 -10.08 -7.22
CA ILE A 89 -3.78 -10.09 -7.92
C ILE A 89 -3.55 -8.75 -8.66
N TRP A 90 -4.59 -8.15 -9.25
CA TRP A 90 -4.45 -6.85 -9.92
C TRP A 90 -4.14 -5.71 -8.94
N THR A 91 -4.73 -5.71 -7.74
CA THR A 91 -4.41 -4.71 -6.71
C THR A 91 -2.99 -4.85 -6.21
N GLU A 92 -2.50 -6.08 -6.05
CA GLU A 92 -1.13 -6.36 -5.63
C GLU A 92 -0.10 -5.91 -6.69
N ILE A 93 -0.33 -6.25 -7.97
CA ILE A 93 0.57 -5.89 -9.08
C ILE A 93 0.63 -4.38 -9.29
N LEU A 94 -0.52 -3.68 -9.24
CA LEU A 94 -0.58 -2.23 -9.39
C LEU A 94 0.11 -1.52 -8.24
N TRP A 95 -0.07 -2.02 -7.03
CA TRP A 95 0.54 -1.45 -5.86
C TRP A 95 2.06 -1.64 -5.83
N GLN A 96 2.56 -2.85 -6.12
CA GLN A 96 4.01 -3.09 -6.25
C GLN A 96 4.64 -2.22 -7.35
N SER A 97 3.93 -2.01 -8.46
CA SER A 97 4.37 -1.13 -9.56
C SER A 97 4.45 0.34 -9.13
N LEU A 98 3.50 0.81 -8.31
CA LEU A 98 3.49 2.16 -7.75
C LEU A 98 4.66 2.37 -6.78
N VAL A 99 4.89 1.43 -5.86
CA VAL A 99 6.03 1.47 -4.92
C VAL A 99 7.36 1.45 -5.65
N HIS A 100 7.50 0.61 -6.69
CA HIS A 100 8.68 0.57 -7.55
C HIS A 100 8.92 1.92 -8.26
N TYR A 101 7.87 2.50 -8.86
CA TYR A 101 7.94 3.78 -9.56
C TYR A 101 8.41 4.92 -8.66
N MET A 102 7.92 4.99 -7.42
CA MET A 102 8.32 6.02 -6.47
C MET A 102 9.78 5.91 -6.06
N LYS A 103 10.28 4.69 -5.81
CA LYS A 103 11.69 4.44 -5.48
C LYS A 103 12.62 4.87 -6.63
N HIS A 104 12.21 4.61 -7.87
CA HIS A 104 13.00 4.97 -9.04
C HIS A 104 13.02 6.48 -9.29
N ASN A 105 11.89 7.18 -9.10
CA ASN A 105 11.83 8.63 -9.31
C ASN A 105 12.49 9.48 -8.21
N LEU A 106 12.60 8.98 -6.99
CA LEU A 106 13.40 9.64 -5.95
C LEU A 106 14.90 9.63 -6.27
N GLN A 107 15.40 8.57 -6.92
CA GLN A 107 16.79 8.50 -7.36
C GLN A 107 17.09 9.45 -8.54
N THR A 108 16.15 9.60 -9.48
CA THR A 108 16.34 10.49 -10.65
C THR A 108 16.23 11.97 -10.31
N ILE A 109 15.42 12.36 -9.30
CA ILE A 109 15.37 13.74 -8.81
C ILE A 109 16.68 14.12 -8.10
N ASN A 110 17.28 13.22 -7.32
CA ASN A 110 18.57 13.47 -6.67
C ASN A 110 19.73 13.56 -7.67
N LEU A 111 19.69 12.83 -8.79
CA LEU A 111 20.68 12.97 -9.87
C LEU A 111 20.51 14.27 -10.68
N LYS A 112 19.28 14.79 -10.83
CA LYS A 112 19.04 16.07 -11.54
C LYS A 112 19.32 17.32 -10.70
N LYS A 113 19.36 17.22 -9.38
CA LYS A 113 19.74 18.33 -8.48
C LYS A 113 21.26 18.44 -8.25
N SER A 114 22.04 17.47 -8.70
CA SER A 114 23.50 17.43 -8.52
C SER A 114 24.29 17.74 -9.81
N ASN A 115 23.62 18.20 -10.87
CA ASN A 115 24.16 18.82 -12.08
C ASN A 115 23.56 20.22 -12.23
#